data_AF-A0A8J5F0H5-F1
#
_entry.id   AF-A0A8J5F0H5-F1
#
_cell.length_a   1.000
_cell.length_b   1.000
_cell.length_c   1.000
_cell.angle_alpha   90.00
_cell.angle_beta   90.00
_cell.angle_gamma   90.00
#
_symmetry.space_group_name_H-M   'P 1'
#
loop_
_entity.id
_entity.type
_entity.pdbx_description
1 polymer ?
#
loop_
_entity_poly.entity_id
_entity_poly.type
_entity_poly.pdbx_seq_one_letter_code
_entity_poly.pdbx_strand_id
1 'polypeptide(L)'
;MEDDFDAFTTTKAQDHAQPLVEAQIPFKIHIVKDHDMKERLCLEVERLNLSAVIMGSRGFRASRKTSKGRLGSVSDYCVHHYVCPVVVVRYPDEGGATDGGSPIALGESTKKDDELHPVPEEDEYHDATV
;
A
#
# COMPACT_ATOMS: atom_id res chain seq x y z
N MET A 1 -12.56 28.14 -9.42
CA MET A 1 -12.26 26.75 -9.81
C MET A 1 -11.03 26.20 -9.12
N GLU A 2 -9.85 26.81 -9.26
CA GLU A 2 -8.66 26.33 -8.53
C GLU A 2 -8.79 26.55 -7.01
N ASP A 3 -9.24 27.74 -6.61
CA ASP A 3 -9.50 28.07 -5.20
C ASP A 3 -10.49 27.10 -4.53
N ASP A 4 -11.49 26.62 -5.28
CA ASP A 4 -12.50 25.68 -4.79
C ASP A 4 -11.88 24.30 -4.50
N PHE A 5 -10.90 23.89 -5.30
CA PHE A 5 -10.21 22.60 -5.13
C PHE A 5 -9.25 22.65 -3.93
N ASP A 6 -8.60 23.78 -3.72
CA ASP A 6 -7.73 24.03 -2.57
C ASP A 6 -8.52 24.08 -1.27
N ALA A 7 -9.65 24.79 -1.29
CA ALA A 7 -10.59 24.80 -0.18
C ALA A 7 -11.08 23.39 0.13
N PHE A 8 -11.53 22.63 -0.87
CA PHE A 8 -11.98 21.25 -0.70
C PHE A 8 -10.89 20.35 -0.09
N THR A 9 -9.67 20.43 -0.61
CA THR A 9 -8.54 19.62 -0.13
C THR A 9 -8.16 19.97 1.30
N THR A 10 -8.13 21.26 1.63
CA THR A 10 -7.83 21.76 2.97
C THR A 10 -8.88 21.31 3.98
N THR A 11 -10.16 21.47 3.65
CA THR A 11 -11.27 21.02 4.51
C THR A 11 -11.19 19.51 4.73
N LYS A 12 -10.96 18.71 3.69
CA LYS A 12 -10.84 17.25 3.86
C LYS A 12 -9.63 16.85 4.69
N ALA A 13 -8.49 17.52 4.53
CA ALA A 13 -7.32 17.27 5.34
C ALA A 13 -7.60 17.57 6.84
N GLN A 14 -8.34 18.65 7.12
CA GLN A 14 -8.77 19.00 8.48
C GLN A 14 -9.76 17.98 9.05
N ASP A 15 -10.78 17.58 8.27
CA ASP A 15 -11.74 16.54 8.67
C ASP A 15 -11.04 15.25 9.11
N HIS A 16 -10.03 14.81 8.35
CA HIS A 16 -9.26 13.60 8.65
C HIS A 16 -8.28 13.75 9.81
N ALA A 17 -7.83 14.97 10.09
CA ALA A 17 -6.93 15.25 11.20
C ALA A 17 -7.66 15.34 12.54
N GLN A 18 -8.98 15.55 12.54
CA GLN A 18 -9.78 15.73 13.76
C GLN A 18 -9.60 14.59 14.78
N PRO A 19 -9.61 13.29 14.40
CA PRO A 19 -9.33 12.21 15.36
C PRO A 19 -7.91 12.26 15.95
N LEU A 20 -6.93 12.76 15.18
CA LEU A 20 -5.55 12.94 15.67
C LEU A 20 -5.47 14.07 16.68
N VAL A 21 -6.21 15.17 16.45
CA VAL A 21 -6.32 16.30 17.39
C VAL A 21 -6.95 15.83 18.70
N GLU A 22 -8.08 15.11 18.62
CA GLU A 22 -8.81 14.60 19.78
C GLU A 22 -7.98 13.60 20.60
N ALA A 23 -7.22 12.75 19.92
CA ALA A 23 -6.29 11.81 20.55
C ALA A 23 -4.96 12.47 21.01
N GLN A 24 -4.77 13.77 20.78
CA GLN A 24 -3.54 14.51 21.07
C GLN A 24 -2.28 13.89 20.43
N ILE A 25 -2.44 13.27 19.27
CA ILE A 25 -1.34 12.70 18.51
C ILE A 25 -0.70 13.81 17.67
N PRO A 26 0.62 14.07 17.80
CA PRO A 26 1.29 15.07 16.96
C PRO A 26 1.22 14.68 15.48
N PHE A 27 0.82 15.63 14.63
CA PHE A 27 0.75 15.42 13.18
C PHE A 27 1.18 16.68 12.42
N LYS A 28 1.51 16.50 11.14
CA LYS A 28 1.77 17.58 10.19
C LYS A 28 0.98 17.32 8.91
N ILE A 29 0.19 18.30 8.49
CA ILE A 29 -0.47 18.27 7.18
C ILE A 29 0.51 18.83 6.14
N HIS A 30 0.78 18.06 5.09
CA HIS A 30 1.59 18.48 3.95
C HIS A 30 0.77 18.28 2.66
N ILE A 31 0.31 19.39 2.06
CA ILE A 31 -0.46 19.38 0.82
C ILE A 31 0.49 19.70 -0.33
N VAL A 32 0.44 18.86 -1.37
CA VAL A 32 1.29 18.98 -2.55
C VAL A 32 0.41 18.98 -3.80
N LYS A 33 0.67 19.91 -4.72
CA LYS A 33 0.06 19.94 -6.05
C LYS A 33 1.11 19.55 -7.08
N ASP A 34 0.77 18.62 -7.95
CA ASP A 34 1.65 18.18 -9.03
C ASP A 34 0.78 17.62 -10.18
N HIS A 35 1.36 17.47 -11.35
CA HIS A 35 0.70 16.84 -12.49
C HIS A 35 0.82 15.31 -12.41
N ASP A 36 1.93 14.80 -11.86
CA ASP A 36 2.15 13.37 -11.67
C ASP A 36 2.22 13.01 -10.17
N MET A 37 1.08 12.59 -9.62
CA MET A 37 0.95 12.22 -8.21
C MET A 37 1.77 10.99 -7.81
N LYS A 38 1.94 10.00 -8.71
CA LYS A 38 2.62 8.75 -8.35
C LYS A 38 4.12 8.97 -8.17
N GLU A 39 4.73 9.79 -9.03
CA GLU A 39 6.14 10.16 -8.93
C GLU A 39 6.34 11.20 -7.83
N ARG A 40 5.42 12.18 -7.73
CA ARG A 40 5.56 13.22 -6.72
C ARG A 40 5.54 12.66 -5.30
N LEU A 41 4.64 11.74 -4.99
CA LEU A 41 4.58 11.17 -3.66
C LEU A 41 5.83 10.34 -3.34
N CYS A 42 6.44 9.66 -4.32
CA CYS A 42 7.71 8.95 -4.14
C CYS A 42 8.82 9.91 -3.72
N LEU A 43 8.95 11.04 -4.42
CA LEU A 43 9.92 12.09 -4.09
C LEU A 43 9.70 12.65 -2.68
N GLU A 44 8.44 12.86 -2.27
CA GLU A 44 8.14 13.35 -0.92
C GLU A 44 8.47 12.33 0.18
N VAL A 45 8.24 11.05 -0.06
CA VAL A 45 8.58 9.97 0.88
C VAL A 45 10.08 9.94 1.16
N GLU A 46 10.90 10.04 0.12
CA GLU A 46 12.35 10.13 0.24
C GLU A 46 12.77 11.44 0.91
N ARG A 47 12.25 12.58 0.46
CA ARG A 47 12.60 13.90 0.98
C ARG A 47 12.27 14.06 2.46
N LEU A 48 11.16 13.47 2.91
CA LEU A 48 10.72 13.51 4.30
C LEU A 48 11.27 12.34 5.13
N ASN A 49 12.01 11.41 4.52
CA ASN A 49 12.55 10.21 5.14
C ASN A 49 11.49 9.40 5.92
N LEU A 50 10.33 9.16 5.31
CA LEU A 50 9.26 8.41 5.95
C LEU A 50 9.64 6.93 6.11
N SER A 51 9.50 6.39 7.32
CA SER A 51 9.84 4.99 7.61
C SER A 51 8.82 3.98 7.10
N ALA A 52 7.57 4.39 6.89
CA ALA A 52 6.49 3.59 6.32
C ALA A 52 5.39 4.49 5.75
N VAL A 53 4.61 3.96 4.80
CA VAL A 53 3.46 4.66 4.21
C VAL A 53 2.20 3.82 4.42
N ILE A 54 1.16 4.47 4.95
CA ILE A 54 -0.18 3.88 5.08
C ILE A 54 -1.10 4.66 4.14
N MET A 55 -1.79 3.96 3.25
CA MET A 55 -2.67 4.59 2.28
C MET A 55 -3.92 3.75 2.01
N GLY A 56 -4.97 4.41 1.54
CA GLY A 56 -6.15 3.72 1.02
C GLY A 56 -5.86 3.00 -0.30
N SER A 57 -6.61 1.94 -0.58
CA SER A 57 -6.53 1.24 -1.88
C SER A 57 -7.05 2.05 -3.07
N ARG A 58 -7.79 3.14 -2.82
CA ARG A 58 -8.43 3.98 -3.84
C ARG A 58 -8.50 5.43 -3.35
N GLY A 59 -8.53 6.38 -4.28
CA GLY A 59 -8.70 7.81 -3.97
C GLY A 59 -10.16 8.23 -3.76
N PHE A 60 -10.34 9.45 -3.25
CA PHE A 60 -11.65 10.03 -2.88
C PHE A 60 -12.70 10.07 -4.00
N ARG A 61 -12.29 10.01 -5.27
CA ARG A 61 -13.19 10.08 -6.44
C ARG A 61 -13.58 8.70 -7.00
N ALA A 62 -13.04 7.61 -6.46
CA ALA A 62 -13.32 6.26 -6.92
C ALA A 62 -14.65 5.74 -6.33
N SER A 63 -15.78 6.23 -6.84
CA SER A 63 -17.11 5.82 -6.37
C SER A 63 -17.50 4.41 -6.84
N ARG A 64 -17.67 3.52 -5.85
CA ARG A 64 -18.74 2.52 -5.65
C ARG A 64 -19.08 1.45 -6.71
N LYS A 65 -18.42 1.35 -7.86
CA LYS A 65 -18.74 0.29 -8.84
C LYS A 65 -17.51 -0.34 -9.53
N THR A 66 -16.55 -0.90 -8.80
CA THR A 66 -15.46 -1.65 -9.47
C THR A 66 -14.81 -2.72 -8.61
N SER A 67 -14.76 -3.92 -9.20
CA SER A 67 -13.88 -5.07 -8.98
C SER A 67 -13.21 -5.19 -7.61
N LYS A 68 -13.67 -6.17 -6.83
CA LYS A 68 -12.99 -6.68 -5.64
C LYS A 68 -11.48 -6.83 -5.92
N GLY A 69 -10.65 -6.28 -5.05
CA GLY A 69 -9.21 -6.54 -5.03
C GLY A 69 -8.30 -5.62 -5.87
N ARG A 70 -8.78 -4.76 -6.78
CA ARG A 70 -7.87 -3.90 -7.58
C ARG A 70 -7.40 -2.65 -6.82
N LEU A 71 -6.13 -2.29 -6.97
CA LEU A 71 -5.55 -1.03 -6.48
C LEU A 71 -5.87 0.11 -7.44
N GLY A 72 -5.98 1.34 -6.92
CA GLY A 72 -5.98 2.56 -7.73
C GLY A 72 -4.59 2.84 -8.32
N SER A 73 -4.51 3.64 -9.38
CA SER A 73 -3.26 3.91 -10.11
C SER A 73 -2.11 4.38 -9.22
N VAL A 74 -2.38 5.30 -8.28
CA VAL A 74 -1.37 5.80 -7.35
C VAL A 74 -0.94 4.70 -6.39
N SER A 75 -1.90 4.05 -5.70
CA SER A 75 -1.60 2.98 -4.73
C SER A 75 -0.85 1.80 -5.38
N ASP A 76 -1.20 1.44 -6.61
CA ASP A 76 -0.54 0.40 -7.40
C ASP A 76 0.91 0.78 -7.73
N TYR A 77 1.17 2.04 -8.06
CA TYR A 77 2.55 2.50 -8.26
C TYR A 77 3.35 2.47 -6.95
N CYS A 78 2.77 2.96 -5.85
CA CYS A 78 3.46 3.07 -4.56
C CYS A 78 3.98 1.72 -4.07
N VAL A 79 3.17 0.65 -4.15
CA VAL A 79 3.56 -0.68 -3.63
C VAL A 79 4.74 -1.30 -4.38
N HIS A 80 5.03 -0.86 -5.61
CA HIS A 80 6.12 -1.39 -6.42
C HIS A 80 7.38 -0.52 -6.38
N HIS A 81 7.24 0.79 -6.14
CA HIS A 81 8.33 1.75 -6.37
C HIS A 81 8.82 2.47 -5.11
N TYR A 82 8.09 2.38 -3.99
CA TYR A 82 8.52 3.07 -2.78
C TYR A 82 9.69 2.36 -2.11
N VAL A 83 10.62 3.16 -1.59
CA VAL A 83 11.80 2.68 -0.86
C VAL A 83 11.49 2.25 0.58
N CYS A 84 10.22 2.30 1.02
CA CYS A 84 9.78 1.96 2.37
C CYS A 84 8.54 1.06 2.39
N PRO A 85 8.25 0.36 3.50
CA PRO A 85 7.06 -0.48 3.63
C PRO A 85 5.76 0.28 3.34
N VAL A 86 4.94 -0.29 2.46
CA VAL A 86 3.62 0.26 2.08
C VAL A 86 2.50 -0.62 2.63
N VAL A 87 1.65 -0.04 3.47
CA VAL A 87 0.43 -0.68 3.99
C VAL A 87 -0.78 -0.13 3.25
N VAL A 88 -1.44 -0.99 2.49
CA VAL A 88 -2.68 -0.62 1.79
C VAL A 88 -3.89 -1.04 2.61
N VAL A 89 -4.64 -0.05 3.09
CA VAL A 89 -5.88 -0.26 3.83
C VAL A 89 -7.05 -0.45 2.86
N ARG A 90 -7.73 -1.59 3.00
CA ARG A 90 -8.95 -1.96 2.27
C ARG A 90 -10.15 -1.71 3.17
N TYR A 91 -11.19 -1.08 2.62
CA TYR A 91 -12.47 -1.00 3.32
C TYR A 91 -13.20 -2.34 3.15
N PRO A 92 -13.79 -2.89 4.22
CA PRO A 92 -14.68 -4.04 4.09
C PRO A 92 -15.86 -3.63 3.19
N ASP A 93 -16.19 -4.48 2.21
CA ASP A 93 -17.42 -4.30 1.44
C ASP A 93 -18.60 -4.46 2.43
N GLU A 94 -19.65 -3.63 2.34
CA GLU A 94 -20.85 -3.66 3.19
C GLU A 94 -21.72 -4.95 3.01
N GLY A 95 -21.11 -6.06 2.58
CA GLY A 95 -21.74 -7.37 2.38
C GLY A 95 -20.96 -8.54 2.99
N GLY A 96 -20.13 -8.30 4.01
CA GLY A 96 -19.36 -9.35 4.66
C GLY A 96 -19.11 -9.07 6.13
N ALA A 97 -20.17 -9.02 6.94
CA ALA A 97 -20.04 -9.29 8.36
C ALA A 97 -19.68 -10.77 8.54
N THR A 98 -18.39 -11.06 8.64
CA THR A 98 -17.91 -12.24 9.36
C THR A 98 -16.99 -11.73 10.44
N ASP A 99 -17.46 -11.84 11.69
CA ASP A 99 -16.65 -11.73 12.89
C ASP A 99 -15.39 -12.60 12.76
N GLY A 100 -14.27 -12.08 13.26
CA GLY A 100 -13.01 -12.81 13.37
C GLY A 100 -11.90 -12.21 12.51
N GLY A 101 -10.82 -11.79 13.18
CA GLY A 101 -9.67 -11.11 12.57
C GLY A 101 -9.24 -11.73 11.25
N SER A 102 -9.13 -10.89 10.22
CA SER A 102 -8.44 -11.28 9.00
C SER A 102 -7.03 -11.72 9.39
N PRO A 103 -6.58 -12.94 9.04
CA PRO A 103 -5.20 -13.31 9.27
C PRO A 103 -4.34 -12.27 8.56
N ILE A 104 -3.29 -11.83 9.25
CA ILE A 104 -2.20 -11.10 8.64
C ILE A 104 -1.75 -12.00 7.48
N ALA A 105 -2.07 -11.62 6.25
CA ALA A 105 -1.62 -12.34 5.07
C ALA A 105 -0.12 -12.07 4.95
N LEU A 106 0.67 -12.79 5.75
CA LEU A 106 2.04 -13.09 5.38
C LEU A 106 1.92 -13.85 4.06
N GLY A 107 2.40 -13.24 2.98
CA GLY A 107 2.44 -13.89 1.68
C GLY A 107 3.41 -15.07 1.73
N GLU A 108 2.99 -16.20 2.29
CA GLU A 108 3.57 -17.50 1.99
C GLU A 108 2.92 -18.00 0.70
N SER A 109 3.73 -18.10 -0.35
CA SER A 109 3.37 -18.84 -1.55
C SER A 109 3.42 -20.34 -1.25
N THR A 110 2.33 -20.93 -0.74
CA THR A 110 2.08 -22.38 -0.77
C THR A 110 0.55 -22.59 -0.79
N LYS A 111 -0.08 -23.52 -1.51
CA LYS A 111 0.29 -24.90 -1.91
C LYS A 111 -0.50 -25.31 -3.17
N LYS A 112 0.09 -26.17 -3.99
CA LYS A 112 -0.58 -27.41 -4.42
C LYS A 112 0.33 -28.56 -4.01
N ASP A 113 -0.31 -29.59 -3.48
CA ASP A 113 0.31 -30.78 -2.90
C ASP A 113 1.25 -31.46 -3.90
N ASP A 114 2.52 -31.62 -3.52
CA ASP A 114 3.41 -32.65 -4.05
C ASP A 114 4.37 -33.02 -2.91
N GLU A 115 4.46 -34.31 -2.62
CA GLU A 115 5.30 -34.91 -1.58
C GLU A 115 6.75 -34.41 -1.70
N LEU A 116 7.35 -34.04 -0.57
CA LEU A 116 8.77 -33.71 -0.50
C LEU A 116 9.59 -34.97 -0.81
N HIS A 117 10.01 -35.11 -2.07
CA HIS A 117 11.02 -36.09 -2.44
C HIS A 117 12.37 -35.69 -1.82
N PRO A 118 13.11 -36.59 -1.16
CA PRO A 118 14.44 -36.29 -0.65
C PRO A 118 15.39 -35.94 -1.79
N VAL A 119 16.26 -34.97 -1.52
CA VAL A 119 17.31 -34.47 -2.43
C VAL A 119 18.17 -35.66 -2.91
N PRO A 120 18.26 -35.92 -4.23
CA PRO A 120 19.22 -36.91 -4.73
C PRO A 120 20.65 -36.40 -4.52
N GLU A 121 21.52 -37.30 -4.06
CA GLU A 121 22.96 -37.04 -3.93
C GLU A 121 23.56 -36.75 -5.30
N GLU A 122 24.31 -35.65 -5.43
CA GLU A 122 24.93 -35.24 -6.68
C GLU A 122 26.22 -36.06 -6.90
N ASP A 123 26.22 -36.85 -7.99
CA ASP A 123 27.35 -37.66 -8.42
C ASP A 123 28.58 -36.79 -8.80
N GLU A 124 29.69 -37.08 -8.13
CA GLU A 124 31.06 -37.15 -8.63
C GLU A 124 31.54 -36.09 -9.65
N TYR A 125 32.22 -35.06 -9.13
CA TYR A 125 33.00 -34.09 -9.91
C TYR A 125 34.12 -34.79 -10.71
N HIS A 126 34.03 -34.75 -12.04
CA HIS A 126 35.17 -35.07 -12.90
C HIS A 126 36.06 -33.83 -13.11
N ASP A 127 37.28 -33.94 -12.60
CA ASP A 127 38.37 -32.97 -12.77
C ASP A 127 38.74 -32.86 -14.26
N ALA A 128 38.64 -31.66 -14.82
CA ALA A 128 39.07 -31.39 -16.18
C ALA A 128 40.57 -31.05 -16.17
N THR A 129 41.40 -32.04 -16.49
CA THR A 129 42.79 -31.81 -16.94
C THR A 129 42.92 -32.28 -18.38
N VAL A 130 43.16 -31.34 -19.29
CA VAL A 130 44.12 -31.43 -20.42
C VAL A 130 44.43 -30.05 -20.97
#